data_AF-A0A2D8XGF4-F1
#
_entry.id   AF-A0A2D8XGF4-F1
#
_cell.length_a   1.000
_cell.length_b   1.000
_cell.length_c   1.000
_cell.angle_alpha   90.00
_cell.angle_beta   90.00
_cell.angle_gamma   90.00
#
_symmetry.space_group_name_H-M   'P 1'
#
loop_
_entity.id
_entity.type
_entity.pdbx_description
1 polymer ?
#
loop_
_entity_poly.entity_id
_entity_poly.type
_entity_poly.pdbx_seq_one_letter_code
_entity_poly.pdbx_strand_id
1 'polypeptide(L)'
;MPFKKGQSGNPKGRPKGAGDKVTAEARALFIQIMEGEVGHIQDSLDGLRQESADKYLKALSGLFPYFMPKQQELAVSMDIQPTEPSWFDEVLERTDQKETELGKKD
;
A
#
# COMPACT_ATOMS: atom_id res chain seq x y z
N MET A 1 49.24 -12.01 4.07
CA MET A 1 48.93 -13.46 4.02
C MET A 1 48.18 -13.72 2.71
N PRO A 2 48.54 -14.75 1.94
CA PRO A 2 47.87 -15.04 0.67
C PRO A 2 46.45 -15.60 0.91
N PHE A 3 45.48 -15.17 0.10
CA PHE A 3 44.13 -15.71 0.15
C PHE A 3 44.11 -17.19 -0.30
N LYS A 4 43.38 -18.04 0.43
CA LYS A 4 43.21 -19.46 0.05
C LYS A 4 42.20 -19.56 -1.08
N LYS A 5 42.61 -20.17 -2.21
CA LYS A 5 41.72 -20.44 -3.35
C LYS A 5 40.52 -21.27 -2.87
N GLY A 6 39.30 -20.79 -3.13
CA GLY A 6 38.06 -21.43 -2.68
C GLY A 6 37.51 -20.94 -1.34
N GLN A 7 38.22 -20.06 -0.62
CA GLN A 7 37.70 -19.37 0.57
C GLN A 7 37.52 -17.89 0.26
N SER A 8 36.28 -17.40 0.39
CA SER A 8 36.01 -15.96 0.40
C SER A 8 36.77 -15.32 1.56
N GLY A 9 37.44 -14.18 1.30
CA GLY A 9 38.03 -13.35 2.35
C GLY A 9 36.99 -12.78 3.33
N ASN A 10 35.70 -12.87 2.99
CA ASN A 10 34.57 -12.60 3.87
C ASN A 10 33.60 -13.81 3.87
N PRO A 11 33.81 -14.82 4.73
CA PRO A 11 32.99 -16.04 4.77
C PRO A 11 31.53 -15.80 5.16
N LYS A 12 31.24 -14.71 5.90
CA LYS A 12 29.89 -14.34 6.33
C LYS A 12 29.13 -13.49 5.31
N GLY A 13 29.79 -13.09 4.21
CA GLY A 13 29.19 -12.25 3.18
C GLY A 13 28.75 -10.88 3.69
N ARG A 14 28.01 -10.15 2.87
CA ARG A 14 27.30 -8.94 3.30
C ARG A 14 26.10 -9.37 4.16
N PRO A 15 25.85 -8.76 5.32
CA PRO A 15 24.71 -9.11 6.16
C PRO A 15 23.37 -8.98 5.42
N LYS A 16 22.50 -9.96 5.60
CA LYS A 16 21.16 -10.01 4.99
C LYS A 16 20.33 -8.83 5.51
N GLY A 17 19.81 -8.00 4.60
CA GLY A 17 19.03 -6.81 4.94
C GLY A 17 19.84 -5.51 5.11
N ALA A 18 21.17 -5.54 4.98
CA ALA A 18 21.92 -4.29 4.85
C ALA A 18 21.50 -3.59 3.55
N GLY A 19 20.91 -2.40 3.66
CA GLY A 19 20.67 -1.52 2.51
C GLY A 19 21.98 -0.97 1.95
N ASP A 20 21.95 -0.46 0.72
CA ASP A 20 23.13 0.18 0.15
C ASP A 20 23.40 1.50 0.88
N LYS A 21 24.55 1.60 1.54
CA LYS A 21 24.95 2.82 2.26
C LYS A 21 24.90 4.07 1.37
N VAL A 22 25.26 3.90 0.10
CA VAL A 22 25.20 4.94 -0.94
C VAL A 22 23.78 5.47 -1.14
N THR A 23 22.75 4.61 -1.10
CA THR A 23 21.35 5.09 -1.20
C THR A 23 20.87 5.75 0.08
N ALA A 24 21.38 5.37 1.25
CA ALA A 24 21.05 6.04 2.51
C ALA A 24 21.68 7.45 2.58
N GLU A 25 22.96 7.58 2.22
CA GLU A 25 23.68 8.85 2.20
C GLU A 25 23.10 9.82 1.17
N ALA A 26 22.78 9.33 -0.05
CA ALA A 26 22.13 10.14 -1.07
C ALA A 26 20.74 10.65 -0.63
N ARG A 27 19.96 9.81 0.08
CA ARG A 27 18.67 10.23 0.65
C ARG A 27 18.83 11.29 1.73
N ALA A 28 19.82 11.15 2.61
CA ALA A 28 20.08 12.13 3.66
C ALA A 28 20.49 13.49 3.06
N LEU A 29 21.38 13.47 2.06
CA LEU A 29 21.80 14.68 1.35
C LEU A 29 20.63 15.33 0.60
N PHE A 30 19.76 14.53 -0.02
CA PHE A 30 18.56 15.04 -0.67
C PHE A 30 17.62 15.74 0.33
N ILE A 31 17.36 15.12 1.50
CA ILE A 31 16.52 15.73 2.55
C ILE A 31 17.13 17.06 3.00
N GLN A 32 18.44 17.08 3.26
CA GLN A 32 19.13 18.29 3.71
C GLN A 32 19.02 19.44 2.69
N ILE A 33 19.15 19.14 1.39
CA ILE A 33 18.97 20.15 0.34
C ILE A 33 17.51 20.64 0.32
N MET A 34 16.55 19.73 0.35
CA MET A 34 15.13 20.09 0.32
C MET A 34 14.69 20.91 1.54
N GLU A 35 15.24 20.63 2.72
CA GLU A 35 15.01 21.44 3.92
C GLU A 35 15.52 22.88 3.75
N GLY A 36 16.68 23.06 3.11
CA GLY A 36 17.23 24.38 2.79
C GLY A 36 16.37 25.17 1.80
N GLU A 37 15.69 24.50 0.87
CA GLU A 37 14.84 25.13 -0.15
C GLU A 37 13.48 25.61 0.39
N VAL A 38 13.05 25.19 1.59
CA VAL A 38 11.73 25.53 2.13
C VAL A 38 11.52 27.05 2.20
N GLY A 39 12.54 27.80 2.63
CA GLY A 39 12.47 29.27 2.68
C GLY A 39 12.31 29.90 1.29
N HIS A 40 13.09 29.42 0.31
CA HIS A 40 13.00 29.90 -1.07
C HIS A 40 11.65 29.61 -1.71
N ILE A 41 11.03 28.47 -1.40
CA ILE A 41 9.67 28.13 -1.84
C ILE A 41 8.65 29.12 -1.26
N GLN A 42 8.77 29.49 0.02
CA GLN A 42 7.88 30.47 0.65
C GLN A 42 8.01 31.84 -0.04
N ASP A 43 9.23 32.34 -0.21
CA ASP A 43 9.50 33.62 -0.87
C ASP A 43 8.96 33.64 -2.31
N SER A 44 9.14 32.54 -3.03
CA SER A 44 8.67 32.38 -4.41
C SER A 44 7.13 32.38 -4.49
N LEU A 45 6.46 31.72 -3.55
CA LEU A 45 5.00 31.70 -3.47
C LEU A 45 4.44 33.09 -3.12
N ASP A 46 5.11 33.85 -2.25
CA ASP A 46 4.71 35.21 -1.92
C ASP A 46 4.92 36.16 -3.12
N GLY A 47 6.01 36.01 -3.86
CA GLY A 47 6.22 36.72 -5.13
C GLY A 47 5.12 36.41 -6.15
N LEU A 48 4.77 35.13 -6.33
CA LEU A 48 3.67 34.72 -7.21
C LEU A 48 2.33 35.28 -6.75
N ARG A 49 2.06 35.32 -5.44
CA ARG A 49 0.82 35.89 -4.88
C ARG A 49 0.69 37.38 -5.23
N GLN A 50 1.79 38.12 -5.21
CA GLN A 50 1.83 39.54 -5.58
C GLN A 50 1.71 39.77 -7.09
N GLU A 51 2.32 38.91 -7.91
CA GLU A 51 2.30 39.04 -9.37
C GLU A 51 0.97 38.58 -9.99
N SER A 52 0.48 37.39 -9.62
CA SER A 52 -0.69 36.78 -10.24
C SER A 52 -1.34 35.71 -9.35
N ALA A 53 -2.58 35.99 -8.93
CA ALA A 53 -3.37 35.05 -8.13
C ALA A 53 -3.59 33.69 -8.83
N ASP A 54 -3.76 33.65 -10.15
CA ASP A 54 -3.96 32.40 -10.90
C ASP A 54 -2.71 31.50 -10.83
N LYS A 55 -1.52 32.07 -11.09
CA LYS A 55 -0.26 31.32 -11.01
C LYS A 55 0.01 30.83 -9.60
N TYR A 56 -0.26 31.67 -8.60
CA TYR A 56 -0.14 31.30 -7.19
C TYR A 56 -1.03 30.09 -6.84
N LEU A 57 -2.32 30.14 -7.18
CA LEU A 57 -3.26 29.05 -6.89
C LEU A 57 -2.90 27.77 -7.64
N LYS A 58 -2.43 27.86 -8.88
CA LYS A 58 -1.94 26.70 -9.63
C LYS A 58 -0.71 26.06 -8.98
N ALA A 59 0.29 26.86 -8.63
CA ALA A 59 1.49 26.37 -7.95
C ALA A 59 1.13 25.69 -6.61
N LEU A 60 0.26 26.33 -5.82
CA LEU A 60 -0.24 25.79 -4.55
C LEU A 60 -1.02 24.48 -4.74
N SER A 61 -1.85 24.39 -5.78
CA SER A 61 -2.62 23.18 -6.09
C SER A 61 -1.73 21.98 -6.44
N GLY A 62 -0.56 22.23 -7.04
CA GLY A 62 0.44 21.19 -7.33
C GLY A 62 1.10 20.64 -6.08
N LEU A 63 1.12 21.41 -4.98
CA LEU A 63 1.66 21.01 -3.70
C LEU A 63 0.67 20.18 -2.87
N PHE A 64 -0.64 20.43 -2.99
CA PHE A 64 -1.67 19.75 -2.18
C PHE A 64 -1.60 18.21 -2.15
N PRO A 65 -1.35 17.48 -3.25
CA PRO A 65 -1.31 16.02 -3.24
C PRO A 65 -0.22 15.43 -2.35
N TYR A 66 0.80 16.21 -2.00
CA TYR A 66 1.91 15.78 -1.15
C TYR A 66 1.63 16.01 0.34
N PHE A 67 0.70 16.91 0.67
CA PHE A 67 0.33 17.24 2.05
C PHE A 67 -1.02 16.64 2.45
N MET A 68 -1.94 16.47 1.50
CA MET A 68 -3.26 15.91 1.74
C MET A 68 -3.38 14.54 1.07
N PRO A 69 -3.85 13.51 1.79
CA PRO A 69 -4.16 12.24 1.17
C PRO A 69 -5.24 12.45 0.11
N LYS A 70 -5.03 11.88 -1.08
CA LYS A 70 -6.09 11.87 -2.10
C LYS A 70 -7.27 11.10 -1.54
N GLN A 71 -8.46 11.69 -1.63
CA GLN A 71 -9.69 11.03 -1.23
C GLN A 71 -9.84 9.76 -2.07
N GLN A 72 -9.71 8.60 -1.43
CA GLN A 72 -9.92 7.33 -2.09
C GLN A 72 -11.42 7.07 -2.16
N GLU A 73 -11.94 6.84 -3.37
CA GLU A 73 -13.30 6.38 -3.55
C GLU A 73 -13.36 4.93 -3.05
N LEU A 74 -14.05 4.69 -1.93
CA LEU A 74 -14.24 3.35 -1.39
C LEU A 74 -15.22 2.60 -2.30
N ALA A 75 -14.69 1.88 -3.28
CA ALA A 75 -15.44 0.83 -3.96
C ALA A 75 -15.60 -0.33 -2.97
N VAL A 76 -16.70 -0.32 -2.21
CA VAL A 76 -17.06 -1.44 -1.33
C VAL A 76 -17.49 -2.62 -2.20
N SER A 77 -16.54 -3.45 -2.61
CA SER A 77 -16.84 -4.77 -3.17
C SER A 77 -17.18 -5.71 -2.00
N MET A 78 -18.47 -5.94 -1.76
CA MET A 78 -18.89 -7.01 -0.87
C MET A 78 -18.72 -8.33 -1.62
N ASP A 79 -17.70 -9.10 -1.25
CA ASP A 79 -17.57 -10.49 -1.68
C ASP A 79 -18.56 -11.31 -0.84
N ILE A 80 -19.82 -11.30 -1.28
CA ILE A 80 -20.87 -12.13 -0.70
C ILE A 80 -20.61 -13.54 -1.22
N GLN A 81 -19.89 -14.33 -0.42
CA GLN A 81 -19.85 -15.77 -0.65
C GLN A 81 -21.30 -16.27 -0.61
N PRO A 82 -21.79 -16.95 -1.67
CA PRO A 82 -23.15 -17.47 -1.69
C PRO A 82 -23.26 -18.51 -0.58
N THR A 83 -23.85 -18.13 0.54
CA THR A 83 -24.25 -19.08 1.56
C THR A 83 -25.46 -19.82 1.04
N GLU A 84 -25.47 -21.14 1.21
CA GLU A 84 -26.61 -21.94 0.79
C GLU A 84 -27.88 -21.41 1.48
N PRO A 85 -28.97 -21.22 0.74
CA PRO A 85 -30.21 -20.73 1.33
C PRO A 85 -30.64 -21.65 2.47
N SER A 86 -31.05 -21.10 3.61
CA SER A 86 -31.45 -21.88 4.79
C SER A 86 -32.61 -22.86 4.56
N TRP A 87 -33.34 -22.72 3.44
CA TRP A 87 -34.41 -23.65 3.06
C TRP A 87 -33.87 -24.94 2.40
N PHE A 88 -32.60 -25.01 2.01
CA PHE A 88 -32.00 -26.18 1.38
C PHE A 88 -31.86 -27.35 2.38
N ASP A 89 -31.53 -27.04 3.63
CA ASP A 89 -31.49 -28.02 4.74
C ASP A 89 -32.87 -28.67 4.96
N GLU A 90 -33.95 -27.87 4.90
CA GLU A 90 -35.31 -28.34 5.15
C GLU A 90 -35.81 -29.33 4.08
N VAL A 91 -35.30 -29.25 2.85
CA VAL A 91 -35.65 -30.20 1.78
C VAL A 91 -34.97 -31.55 1.99
N LEU A 92 -33.71 -31.55 2.40
CA LEU A 92 -32.94 -32.77 2.64
C LEU A 92 -33.54 -33.56 3.82
N GLU A 93 -33.92 -32.88 4.89
CA GLU A 93 -34.58 -33.52 6.04
C GLU A 93 -35.93 -34.15 5.65
N ARG A 94 -36.67 -33.53 4.72
CA ARG A 94 -37.95 -34.08 4.22
C ARG A 94 -37.76 -35.28 3.30
N THR A 95 -36.68 -35.34 2.52
CA THR A 95 -36.38 -36.51 1.67
C THR A 95 -35.96 -37.71 2.49
N ASP A 96 -35.14 -37.50 3.53
CA ASP A 96 -34.70 -38.57 4.43
C ASP A 96 -35.87 -39.18 5.23
N GLN A 97 -36.84 -38.36 5.63
CA GLN A 97 -38.06 -38.81 6.30
C GLN A 97 -39.00 -39.59 5.39
N LYS A 98 -39.08 -39.27 4.09
CA LYS A 98 -39.91 -40.01 3.12
C LYS A 98 -39.39 -41.40 2.82
N GLU A 99 -38.08 -41.60 2.81
CA GLU A 99 -37.48 -42.93 2.58
C GLU A 99 -37.68 -43.86 3.79
N THR A 100 -37.68 -43.31 5.02
CA THR A 100 -37.90 -44.10 6.24
C THR A 100 -39.35 -44.58 6.40
N GLU A 101 -40.34 -43.85 5.87
CA GLU A 101 -41.75 -44.26 5.93
C GLU A 101 -42.15 -45.28 4.84
N LEU A 102 -41.46 -45.30 3.70
CA LEU A 102 -41.72 -46.29 2.64
C LEU A 102 -41.20 -47.71 2.96
N GLY A 103 -40.24 -47.85 3.88
CA GLY A 103 -39.70 -49.15 4.30
C GLY A 103 -40.49 -49.87 5.39
N LYS A 104 -41.63 -49.31 5.85
CA LYS A 104 -42.43 -49.85 6.96
C LYS A 104 -43.84 -50.29 6.59
N LYS A 105 -44.20 -50.29 5.30
CA LYS A 105 -45.50 -50.77 4.83
C LYS A 105 -45.32 -51.97 3.90
N ASP A 106 -45.50 -53.15 4.51
CA ASP A 106 -45.67 -54.52 3.97
C ASP A 106 -44.48 -55.17 3.24
#